data_AF-A0A5E4L087-F1
#
_entry.id   AF-A0A5E4L087-F1
#
_cell.length_a   1.000
_cell.length_b   1.000
_cell.length_c   1.000
_cell.angle_alpha   90.00
_cell.angle_beta   90.00
_cell.angle_gamma   90.00
#
_symmetry.space_group_name_H-M   'P 1'
#
loop_
_entity.id
_entity.type
_entity.pdbx_description
1 polymer ?
#
loop_
_entity_poly.entity_id
_entity_poly.type
_entity_poly.pdbx_seq_one_letter_code
_entity_poly.pdbx_strand_id
1 'polypeptide(L)' 'MEKLCDILRNINAKELKCSINLGVARFELEGRSVMIYQSGRVDIRRIRTADEASDMMDRIIRLIEDAL' A
#
# COMPACT_ATOMS: atom_id res chain seq x y z
N MET A 1 9.45 1.38 -8.31
CA MET A 1 9.15 0.39 -7.24
C MET A 1 10.11 0.54 -6.07
N GLU A 2 11.43 0.64 -6.31
CA GLU A 2 12.42 0.87 -5.24
C GLU A 2 12.05 2.02 -4.29
N LYS A 3 11.83 3.23 -4.83
CA LYS A 3 11.40 4.39 -4.05
C LYS A 3 10.13 4.14 -3.21
N LEU A 4 9.12 3.47 -3.78
CA LEU A 4 7.90 3.12 -3.04
C LEU A 4 8.19 2.17 -1.88
N CYS A 5 9.04 1.16 -2.11
CA CYS A 5 9.45 0.23 -1.06
C CYS A 5 10.24 0.92 0.04
N ASP A 6 11.10 1.88 -0.30
CA ASP A 6 11.85 2.66 0.68
C ASP A 6 10.94 3.57 1.49
N ILE A 7 9.97 4.24 0.85
CA ILE A 7 8.90 4.98 1.52
C ILE A 7 8.16 4.09 2.52
N LEU A 8 7.69 2.91 2.07
CA LEU A 8 6.95 1.97 2.91
C LEU A 8 7.80 1.43 4.08
N ARG A 9 9.12 1.26 3.89
CA ARG A 9 10.06 0.90 4.98
C ARG A 9 10.21 2.04 5.97
N ASN A 10 10.37 3.27 5.50
CA ASN A 10 10.57 4.45 6.36
C ASN A 10 9.37 4.72 7.27
N ILE A 11 8.15 4.46 6.78
CA ILE A 11 6.92 4.56 7.60
C ILE A 11 6.66 3.30 8.45
N ASN A 12 7.59 2.34 8.49
CA ASN A 12 7.49 1.07 9.19
C ASN A 12 6.19 0.29 8.85
N ALA A 13 5.86 0.20 7.55
CA ALA A 13 4.68 -0.52 7.10
C ALA A 13 4.73 -1.99 7.58
N LYS A 14 3.65 -2.42 8.25
CA LYS A 14 3.57 -3.75 8.87
C LYS A 14 3.52 -4.84 7.80
N GLU A 15 4.15 -5.99 8.05
CA GLU A 15 4.21 -7.15 7.12
C GLU A 15 4.70 -6.78 5.71
N LEU A 16 5.55 -5.74 5.58
CA LEU A 16 6.04 -5.27 4.30
C LEU A 16 6.85 -6.33 3.56
N LYS A 17 6.43 -6.64 2.34
CA LYS A 17 7.13 -7.48 1.37
C LYS A 17 7.19 -6.74 0.04
N CYS A 18 8.40 -6.58 -0.49
CA CYS A 18 8.64 -5.93 -1.77
C CYS A 18 9.29 -6.91 -2.74
N SER A 19 8.79 -6.94 -3.97
CA SER A 19 9.42 -7.63 -5.09
C SER A 19 9.62 -6.65 -6.23
N ILE A 20 10.88 -6.27 -6.48
CA ILE A 20 11.24 -5.40 -7.59
C ILE A 20 10.99 -6.11 -8.93
N ASN A 21 11.33 -7.40 -9.00
CA ASN A 21 11.13 -8.22 -10.21
C ASN A 21 9.64 -8.37 -10.59
N LEU A 22 8.77 -8.59 -9.60
CA LEU A 22 7.32 -8.69 -9.85
C LEU A 22 6.62 -7.33 -9.88
N GLY A 23 7.35 -6.24 -9.62
CA GLY A 23 6.79 -4.89 -9.57
C GLY A 23 5.64 -4.77 -8.57
N VAL A 24 5.76 -5.35 -7.37
CA VAL A 24 4.70 -5.31 -6.35
C VAL A 24 5.24 -5.11 -4.94
N ALA A 25 4.57 -4.24 -4.18
CA ALA A 25 4.73 -4.09 -2.74
C ALA A 25 3.46 -4.59 -2.04
N ARG A 26 3.61 -5.37 -0.99
CA ARG A 26 2.52 -5.87 -0.14
C ARG A 26 2.79 -5.48 1.30
N PHE A 27 1.77 -4.99 2.00
CA PHE A 27 1.86 -4.64 3.42
C PHE A 27 0.49 -4.77 4.09
N GLU A 28 0.46 -4.64 5.41
CA GLU A 28 -0.75 -4.56 6.21
C GLU A 28 -0.99 -3.12 6.64
N LEU A 29 -2.22 -2.66 6.46
CA LEU A 29 -2.71 -1.37 6.95
C LEU A 29 -4.05 -1.60 7.63
N GLU A 30 -4.12 -1.33 8.95
CA GLU A 30 -5.34 -1.48 9.76
C GLU A 30 -6.02 -2.85 9.64
N GLY A 31 -5.23 -3.92 9.67
CA GLY A 31 -5.73 -5.30 9.56
C GLY A 31 -6.13 -5.73 8.15
N ARG A 32 -5.94 -4.86 7.14
CA ARG A 32 -6.21 -5.11 5.72
C ARG A 32 -4.90 -5.34 4.98
N SER A 33 -4.90 -6.30 4.05
CA SER A 33 -3.74 -6.55 3.19
C SER A 33 -3.86 -5.65 1.97
N VAL A 34 -2.85 -4.79 1.77
CA VAL A 34 -2.74 -3.88 0.63
C VAL A 34 -1.64 -4.39 -0.30
N MET A 35 -1.89 -4.36 -1.60
CA MET A 35 -0.90 -4.62 -2.63
C MET A 35 -0.88 -3.45 -3.61
N ILE A 36 0.30 -2.86 -3.83
CA ILE A 36 0.52 -1.79 -4.79
C ILE A 36 1.44 -2.30 -5.87
N TYR A 37 0.95 -2.24 -7.12
CA TYR A 37 1.68 -2.68 -8.29
C TYR A 37 2.41 -1.50 -8.93
N GLN A 38 3.48 -1.78 -9.66
CA GLN A 38 4.25 -0.77 -10.40
C GLN A 38 3.41 -0.03 -11.44
N SER A 39 2.34 -0.65 -11.94
CA SER A 39 1.36 -0.02 -12.84
C SER A 39 0.48 1.05 -12.16
N GLY A 40 0.58 1.23 -10.84
CA GLY A 40 -0.31 2.10 -10.06
C GLY A 40 -1.61 1.43 -9.62
N ARG A 41 -1.88 0.19 -10.05
CA ARG A 41 -3.01 -0.59 -9.54
C ARG A 41 -2.83 -0.86 -8.05
N VAL A 42 -3.92 -0.74 -7.30
CA VAL A 42 -3.97 -1.06 -5.87
C VAL A 42 -5.04 -2.12 -5.62
N ASP A 43 -4.66 -3.20 -4.96
CA ASP A 43 -5.58 -4.25 -4.52
C ASP A 43 -5.66 -4.23 -2.98
N ILE A 44 -6.87 -4.07 -2.45
CA ILE A 44 -7.13 -4.05 -1.00
C ILE A 44 -8.03 -5.23 -0.65
N ARG A 45 -7.57 -6.10 0.25
CA ARG A 45 -8.34 -7.26 0.72
C ARG A 45 -9.10 -6.93 2.01
N ARG A 46 -10.21 -7.67 2.23
CA ARG A 46 -11.11 -7.57 3.41
C ARG A 46 -11.92 -6.27 3.47
N ILE A 47 -12.23 -5.69 2.30
CA ILE A 47 -13.18 -4.59 2.13
C ILE A 47 -14.60 -5.14 2.01
N ARG A 48 -15.56 -4.51 2.68
CA ARG A 48 -16.99 -4.91 2.68
C ARG A 48 -17.87 -3.94 1.90
N THR A 49 -17.49 -2.66 1.82
CA THR A 49 -18.27 -1.61 1.16
C THR A 49 -17.40 -0.73 0.28
N ALA A 50 -18.02 -0.02 -0.67
CA ALA A 50 -17.32 0.95 -1.52
C ALA A 50 -16.79 2.15 -0.73
N ASP A 51 -17.52 2.59 0.30
CA ASP A 51 -17.09 3.69 1.18
C ASP A 51 -15.82 3.31 1.94
N GLU A 52 -15.76 2.09 2.49
CA GLU A 52 -14.57 1.58 3.16
C GLU A 52 -13.38 1.47 2.20
N ALA A 53 -13.63 1.10 0.93
CA ALA A 53 -12.60 1.07 -0.10
C ALA A 53 -12.05 2.47 -0.36
N SER A 54 -12.94 3.47 -0.45
CA SER A 54 -12.60 4.87 -0.71
C SER A 54 -11.80 5.47 0.44
N ASP A 55 -12.26 5.28 1.69
CA ASP A 55 -11.55 5.71 2.89
C ASP A 55 -10.16 5.09 2.99
N MET A 56 -10.01 3.81 2.61
CA MET A 56 -8.72 3.13 2.65
C MET A 56 -7.78 3.64 1.55
N MET A 57 -8.29 3.92 0.36
CA MET A 57 -7.51 4.55 -0.71
C MET A 57 -7.00 5.93 -0.31
N ASP A 58 -7.85 6.77 0.30
CA ASP A 58 -7.45 8.10 0.80
C ASP A 58 -6.34 8.00 1.86
N ARG A 59 -6.42 7.01 2.76
CA ARG A 59 -5.36 6.75 3.75
C ARG A 59 -4.05 6.34 3.08
N ILE A 60 -4.11 5.46 2.09
CA ILE A 60 -2.91 5.03 1.34
C ILE A 60 -2.26 6.23 0.64
N ILE A 61 -3.06 7.09 0.01
CA ILE A 61 -2.56 8.30 -0.66
C ILE A 61 -1.84 9.20 0.34
N ARG A 62 -2.49 9.54 1.46
CA ARG A 62 -1.89 10.40 2.50
C ARG A 62 -0.59 9.81 3.07
N LEU A 63 -0.56 8.50 3.33
CA LEU A 63 0.65 7.82 3.81
C LEU A 63 1.83 7.94 2.84
N ILE A 64 1.56 7.93 1.54
CA ILE A 64 2.60 8.09 0.51
C ILE A 64 3.01 9.56 0.38
N GLU A 65 2.05 10.49 0.42
CA GLU A 65 2.30 11.93 0.33
C GLU A 65 3.10 12.45 1.53
N ASP A 66 2.77 12.03 2.76
CA ASP A 66 3.48 12.43 3.98
C ASP A 66 4.95 11.93 4.03
N ALA A 67 5.29 10.95 3.19
CA ALA A 67 6.60 10.33 3.12
C ALA A 67 7.47 10.84 1.95
N LEU A 68 6.95 11.75 1.12
CA LEU A 68 7.65 12.40 0.02
C LEU A 68 8.34 13.69 0.48
#